data_AF-A0A969N097-F1
#
_entry.id   AF-A0A969N097-F1
#
_cell.length_a   1.000
_cell.length_b   1.000
_cell.length_c   1.000
_cell.angle_alpha   90.00
_cell.angle_beta   90.00
_cell.angle_gamma   90.00
#
_symmetry.space_group_name_H-M   'P 1'
#
loop_
_entity.id
_entity.type
_entity.pdbx_description
1 polymer ?
#
loop_
_entity_poly.entity_id
_entity_poly.type
_entity_poly.pdbx_seq_one_letter_code
_entity_poly.pdbx_strand_id
1 'polypeptide(L)'
;MGALLNGEVVAVPRKQFINVMEELVLSEAIVRVAEIEDNSDKSLDVGDVAAYALNRLPPLYATTEEGAQYQRARAREELQDLISAQVKEAIVCNLDRVAQNQTLFGQVSGKDVLEQVSSLLQAYAQDYEQTDEA
;
A
#
# COMPACT_ATOMS: atom_id res chain seq x y z
N MET A 1 42.17 2.47 19.85
CA MET A 1 41.31 3.57 20.34
C MET A 1 41.91 4.93 19.90
N GLY A 2 42.00 5.22 18.60
CA GLY A 2 42.70 6.42 18.10
C GLY A 2 41.84 7.40 17.29
N ALA A 3 40.78 6.93 16.62
CA ALA A 3 39.97 7.75 15.71
C ALA A 3 39.04 8.75 16.41
N LEU A 4 38.67 8.52 17.69
CA LEU A 4 37.77 9.42 18.43
C LEU A 4 38.47 10.65 19.02
N LEU A 5 39.81 10.66 19.09
CA LEU A 5 40.58 11.74 19.71
C LEU A 5 40.94 12.88 18.74
N ASN A 6 40.87 12.64 17.42
CA ASN A 6 41.31 13.59 16.40
C ASN A 6 40.17 14.36 15.69
N GLY A 7 38.91 14.14 16.07
CA GLY A 7 37.76 14.82 15.46
C GLY A 7 37.47 14.43 14.00
N GLU A 8 38.20 13.48 13.42
CA GLU A 8 37.91 12.92 12.10
C GLU A 8 36.76 11.92 12.20
N VAL A 9 35.53 12.44 12.13
CA VAL A 9 34.37 11.62 11.81
C VAL A 9 34.50 11.21 10.35
N VAL A 10 35.12 10.06 10.09
CA VAL A 10 35.08 9.44 8.76
C VAL A 10 33.67 8.89 8.56
N ALA A 11 32.78 9.72 8.04
CA ALA A 11 31.50 9.28 7.54
C ALA A 11 31.77 8.36 6.35
N VAL A 12 31.69 7.04 6.57
CA VAL A 12 31.73 6.08 5.47
C VAL A 12 30.55 6.42 4.55
N PRO A 13 30.78 6.70 3.25
CA PRO A 13 29.69 6.99 2.32
C PRO A 13 28.73 5.80 2.34
N ARG A 14 27.47 6.06 2.72
CA ARG A 14 26.44 5.02 2.74
C ARG A 14 26.28 4.51 1.32
N LYS A 15 26.48 3.20 1.12
CA LYS A 15 26.23 2.54 -0.15
C LYS A 15 24.76 2.74 -0.50
N GLN A 16 24.48 3.48 -1.58
CA GLN A 16 23.11 3.75 -2.02
C GLN A 16 22.50 2.46 -2.56
N PHE A 17 21.29 2.14 -2.11
CA PHE A 17 20.49 1.05 -2.64
C PHE A 17 19.15 1.62 -3.06
N ILE A 18 18.67 1.21 -4.23
CA ILE A 18 17.38 1.67 -4.78
C ILE A 18 16.56 0.47 -5.24
N ASN A 19 15.25 0.51 -5.00
CA ASN A 19 14.33 -0.43 -5.61
C ASN A 19 13.91 0.12 -6.98
N VAL A 20 14.32 -0.57 -8.03
CA VAL A 20 14.06 -0.17 -9.40
C VAL A 20 12.58 -0.24 -9.77
N MET A 21 11.80 -1.05 -9.04
CA MET A 21 10.37 -1.19 -9.27
C MET A 21 9.59 0.08 -8.94
N GLU A 22 10.07 0.91 -8.01
CA GLU A 22 9.37 2.12 -7.59
C GLU A 22 9.11 3.06 -8.78
N GLU A 23 10.14 3.32 -9.60
CA GLU A 23 10.03 4.19 -10.77
C GLU A 23 9.04 3.65 -11.80
N LEU A 24 9.10 2.34 -12.09
CA LEU A 24 8.25 1.70 -13.10
C LEU A 24 6.78 1.69 -12.67
N VAL A 25 6.52 1.34 -11.42
CA VAL A 25 5.18 1.27 -10.85
C VAL A 25 4.57 2.66 -10.69
N LEU A 26 5.34 3.65 -10.23
CA LEU A 26 4.88 5.04 -10.14
C LEU A 26 4.50 5.59 -11.52
N SER A 27 5.34 5.34 -12.53
CA SER A 27 5.06 5.78 -13.89
C SER A 27 3.76 5.18 -14.45
N GLU A 28 3.58 3.86 -14.30
CA GLU A 28 2.35 3.19 -14.71
C GLU A 28 1.13 3.70 -13.91
N ALA A 29 1.26 3.84 -12.59
CA ALA A 29 0.17 4.29 -11.73
C ALA A 29 -0.30 5.71 -12.08
N ILE A 30 0.62 6.64 -12.32
CA ILE A 30 0.28 8.01 -12.74
C ILE A 30 -0.51 7.99 -14.06
N VAL A 31 -0.04 7.23 -15.05
CA VAL A 31 -0.72 7.13 -16.36
C VAL A 31 -2.13 6.57 -16.19
N ARG A 32 -2.27 5.45 -15.47
CA ARG A 32 -3.57 4.79 -15.28
C ARG A 32 -4.55 5.61 -14.44
N VAL A 33 -4.07 6.29 -13.40
CA VAL A 33 -4.90 7.16 -12.57
C VAL A 33 -5.36 8.37 -13.37
N ALA A 34 -4.47 9.03 -14.12
CA ALA A 34 -4.83 10.15 -14.97
C ALA A 34 -5.88 9.76 -16.03
N GLU A 35 -5.71 8.60 -16.69
CA GLU A 35 -6.71 8.07 -17.63
C GLU A 35 -8.08 7.87 -16.99
N ILE A 36 -8.14 7.47 -15.72
CA ILE A 36 -9.40 7.23 -15.02
C ILE A 36 -10.03 8.53 -14.53
N GLU A 37 -9.23 9.47 -14.01
CA GLU A 37 -9.70 10.79 -13.59
C GLU A 37 -10.23 11.60 -14.79
N ASP A 38 -9.65 11.45 -15.98
CA ASP A 38 -10.15 12.07 -17.21
C ASP A 38 -11.50 11.48 -17.66
N ASN A 39 -11.74 10.19 -17.38
CA ASN A 39 -12.96 9.48 -17.78
C ASN A 39 -14.02 9.40 -16.67
N SER A 40 -13.69 9.76 -15.44
CA SER A 40 -14.58 9.64 -14.28
C SER A 40 -14.28 10.70 -13.22
N ASP A 41 -15.32 11.26 -12.60
CA ASP A 41 -15.21 12.26 -11.51
C ASP A 41 -14.66 11.70 -10.17
N LYS A 42 -13.87 10.62 -10.21
CA LYS A 42 -13.33 9.97 -9.02
C LYS A 42 -11.86 10.30 -8.87
N SER A 43 -11.50 10.97 -7.77
CA SER A 43 -10.09 11.21 -7.42
C SER A 43 -9.48 9.97 -6.77
N LEU A 44 -8.31 9.54 -7.26
CA LEU A 44 -7.56 8.41 -6.74
C LEU A 44 -6.18 8.87 -6.27
N ASP A 45 -5.76 8.42 -5.08
CA ASP A 45 -4.40 8.70 -4.62
C ASP A 45 -3.40 7.74 -5.27
N VAL A 46 -2.52 8.30 -6.09
CA VAL A 46 -1.40 7.58 -6.73
C VAL A 46 -0.51 6.93 -5.69
N GLY A 47 -0.32 7.54 -4.51
CA GLY A 47 0.49 7.00 -3.43
C GLY A 47 -0.06 5.67 -2.91
N ASP A 48 -1.37 5.62 -2.61
CA ASP A 48 -2.05 4.41 -2.16
C ASP A 48 -2.04 3.31 -3.23
N VAL A 49 -2.24 3.67 -4.51
CA VAL A 49 -2.18 2.73 -5.64
C VAL A 49 -0.77 2.13 -5.78
N ALA A 50 0.27 2.99 -5.75
CA ALA A 50 1.65 2.56 -5.87
C ALA A 50 2.08 1.69 -4.68
N ALA A 51 1.72 2.07 -3.46
CA ALA A 51 2.01 1.29 -2.26
C ALA A 51 1.34 -0.09 -2.29
N TYR A 52 0.08 -0.15 -2.71
CA TYR A 52 -0.64 -1.41 -2.88
C TYR A 52 0.06 -2.34 -3.87
N ALA A 53 0.47 -1.81 -5.03
CA ALA A 53 1.14 -2.57 -6.07
C ALA A 53 2.55 -3.01 -5.63
N LEU A 54 3.38 -2.10 -5.09
CA LEU A 54 4.75 -2.40 -4.67
C LEU A 54 4.82 -3.48 -3.58
N ASN A 55 3.86 -3.54 -2.68
CA ASN A 55 3.78 -4.57 -1.64
C ASN A 55 3.49 -5.98 -2.19
N ARG A 56 3.09 -6.11 -3.46
CA ARG A 56 2.76 -7.37 -4.12
C ARG A 56 3.72 -7.74 -5.26
N LEU A 57 4.66 -6.85 -5.56
CA LEU A 57 5.64 -7.03 -6.62
C LEU A 57 6.97 -7.53 -6.04
N PRO A 58 7.70 -8.39 -6.75
CA PRO A 58 9.05 -8.78 -6.32
C PRO A 58 9.97 -7.53 -6.34
N PRO A 59 10.67 -7.22 -5.23
CA PRO A 59 11.53 -6.04 -5.18
C PRO A 59 12.82 -6.27 -5.97
N LEU A 60 13.26 -5.26 -6.72
CA LEU A 60 14.49 -5.31 -7.52
C LEU A 60 15.48 -4.25 -7.02
N TYR A 61 16.33 -4.63 -6.06
CA TYR A 61 17.33 -3.74 -5.52
C TYR A 61 18.62 -3.72 -6.34
N ALA A 62 19.18 -2.52 -6.52
CA ALA A 62 20.49 -2.31 -7.12
C ALA A 62 21.35 -1.36 -6.28
N THR A 63 22.66 -1.59 -6.25
CA THR A 63 23.65 -0.72 -5.56
C THR A 63 24.53 0.08 -6.50
N THR A 64 24.38 -0.14 -7.81
CA THR A 64 25.11 0.56 -8.87
C THR A 64 24.13 1.02 -9.93
N GLU A 65 24.48 2.07 -10.66
CA GLU A 65 23.64 2.60 -11.73
C GLU A 65 23.48 1.59 -12.89
N GLU A 66 24.57 0.92 -13.28
CA GLU A 66 24.53 -0.16 -14.28
C GLU A 66 23.61 -1.31 -13.87
N GLY A 67 23.68 -1.72 -12.59
CA GLY A 67 22.79 -2.75 -12.04
C GLY A 67 21.34 -2.30 -12.06
N ALA A 68 21.07 -1.02 -11.78
CA ALA A 68 19.73 -0.47 -11.87
C ALA A 68 19.20 -0.47 -13.31
N GLN A 69 20.02 -0.10 -14.29
CA GLN A 69 19.65 -0.15 -15.70
C GLN A 69 19.36 -1.58 -16.18
N TYR A 70 20.20 -2.55 -15.80
CA TYR A 70 19.96 -3.96 -16.10
C TYR A 70 18.64 -4.46 -15.51
N GLN A 71 18.37 -4.16 -14.23
CA GLN A 71 17.13 -4.54 -13.56
C GLN A 71 15.91 -3.85 -14.18
N ARG A 72 16.03 -2.59 -14.64
CA ARG A 72 14.95 -1.89 -15.37
C ARG A 72 14.61 -2.60 -16.68
N ALA A 73 15.62 -2.93 -17.47
CA ALA A 73 15.43 -3.61 -18.75
C ALA A 73 14.75 -4.97 -18.53
N ARG A 74 15.26 -5.75 -17.57
CA ARG A 74 14.67 -7.04 -17.19
C ARG A 74 13.23 -6.92 -16.70
N ALA A 75 12.93 -5.93 -15.85
CA ALA A 75 11.57 -5.72 -15.35
C ALA A 75 10.60 -5.35 -16.49
N ARG A 76 11.04 -4.57 -17.47
CA ARG A 76 10.22 -4.24 -18.64
C ARG A 76 9.96 -5.44 -19.55
N GLU A 77 10.90 -6.37 -19.65
CA GLU A 77 10.76 -7.57 -20.48
C GLU A 77 9.93 -8.67 -19.78
N GLU A 78 10.17 -8.92 -18.49
CA GLU A 78 9.60 -10.06 -17.77
C GLU A 78 8.41 -9.71 -16.86
N LEU A 79 8.35 -8.49 -16.33
CA LEU A 79 7.44 -8.12 -15.24
C LEU A 79 6.42 -7.06 -15.63
N GLN A 80 6.47 -6.49 -16.84
CA GLN A 80 5.57 -5.41 -17.26
C GLN A 80 4.09 -5.82 -17.16
N ASP A 81 3.74 -7.02 -17.63
CA ASP A 81 2.37 -7.54 -17.55
C ASP A 81 1.90 -7.67 -16.09
N LEU A 82 2.80 -8.12 -15.22
CA LEU A 82 2.52 -8.30 -13.80
C LEU A 82 2.38 -6.94 -13.09
N ILE A 83 3.21 -5.96 -13.43
CA ILE A 83 3.09 -4.57 -12.96
C ILE A 83 1.72 -4.00 -13.35
N SER A 84 1.35 -4.08 -14.63
CA SER A 84 0.06 -3.57 -15.11
C SER A 84 -1.12 -4.27 -14.46
N ALA A 85 -1.03 -5.59 -14.21
CA ALA A 85 -2.06 -6.33 -13.48
C ALA A 85 -2.22 -5.84 -12.03
N GLN A 86 -1.10 -5.68 -11.31
CA GLN A 86 -1.11 -5.22 -9.91
C GLN A 86 -1.58 -3.78 -9.76
N VAL A 87 -1.19 -2.88 -10.68
CA VAL A 87 -1.69 -1.49 -10.69
C VAL A 87 -3.20 -1.45 -10.98
N LYS A 88 -3.68 -2.29 -11.90
CA LYS A 88 -5.12 -2.40 -12.18
C LYS A 88 -5.90 -2.90 -10.97
N GLU A 89 -5.40 -3.92 -10.29
CA GLU A 89 -6.01 -4.44 -9.06
C GLU A 89 -6.01 -3.38 -7.94
N ALA A 90 -4.91 -2.65 -7.79
CA ALA A 90 -4.78 -1.55 -6.83
C ALA A 90 -5.83 -0.46 -7.05
N ILE A 91 -6.08 -0.10 -8.30
CA ILE A 91 -7.11 0.88 -8.68
C ILE A 91 -8.50 0.37 -8.32
N VAL A 92 -8.84 -0.88 -8.67
CA VAL A 92 -10.15 -1.47 -8.34
C VAL A 92 -10.35 -1.49 -6.82
N CYS A 93 -9.37 -1.96 -6.06
CA CYS A 93 -9.44 -1.97 -4.60
C CYS A 93 -9.59 -0.56 -4.02
N ASN A 94 -8.92 0.46 -4.56
CA ASN A 94 -9.07 1.83 -4.07
C ASN A 94 -10.46 2.41 -4.40
N LEU A 95 -11.01 2.11 -5.57
CA LEU A 95 -12.37 2.51 -5.94
C LEU A 95 -13.42 1.88 -5.00
N ASP A 96 -13.27 0.60 -4.67
CA ASP A 96 -14.13 -0.10 -3.71
C ASP A 96 -13.95 0.44 -2.29
N ARG A 97 -12.70 0.76 -1.90
CA ARG A 97 -12.38 1.33 -0.59
C ARG A 97 -12.97 2.73 -0.42
N VAL A 98 -13.02 3.56 -1.46
CA VAL A 98 -13.72 4.86 -1.39
C VAL A 98 -15.21 4.66 -1.11
N ALA A 99 -15.85 3.63 -1.68
CA ALA A 99 -17.23 3.28 -1.36
C ALA A 99 -17.38 2.80 0.11
N GLN A 100 -16.39 2.08 0.64
CA GLN A 100 -16.39 1.63 2.04
C GLN A 100 -16.05 2.74 3.04
N ASN A 101 -15.11 3.63 2.75
CA ASN A 101 -14.75 4.74 3.65
C ASN A 101 -15.89 5.77 3.77
N GLN A 102 -16.74 5.92 2.75
CA GLN A 102 -18.00 6.68 2.87
C GLN A 102 -18.98 6.04 3.88
N THR A 103 -18.90 4.72 4.09
CA THR A 103 -19.82 3.99 4.97
C THR A 103 -19.25 3.70 6.36
N LEU A 104 -17.92 3.74 6.56
CA LEU A 104 -17.29 3.27 7.80
C LEU A 104 -17.06 4.33 8.88
N PHE A 105 -16.97 5.62 8.53
CA PHE A 105 -16.85 6.71 9.53
C PHE A 105 -17.64 7.96 9.12
N GLY A 106 -18.92 7.78 8.80
CA GLY A 106 -19.85 8.90 8.82
C GLY A 106 -19.98 9.39 10.26
N GLN A 107 -19.32 10.51 10.61
CA GLN A 107 -19.45 11.26 11.87
C GLN A 107 -20.00 10.45 13.04
N VAL A 108 -19.27 9.44 13.49
CA VAL A 108 -19.79 8.53 14.52
C VAL A 108 -19.77 9.28 15.84
N SER A 109 -20.94 9.74 16.29
CA SER A 109 -21.12 10.25 17.64
C SER A 109 -20.83 9.09 18.58
N GLY A 110 -20.15 9.31 19.71
CA GLY A 110 -19.80 8.21 20.64
C GLY A 110 -20.98 7.36 21.12
N LYS A 111 -22.22 7.85 20.94
CA LYS A 111 -23.45 7.09 21.15
C LYS A 111 -23.67 5.96 20.13
N ASP A 112 -23.33 6.20 18.87
CA ASP A 112 -23.60 5.26 17.78
C ASP A 112 -22.70 4.02 17.88
N VAL A 113 -21.44 4.19 18.34
CA VAL A 113 -20.53 3.05 18.62
C VAL A 113 -21.05 2.19 19.77
N LEU A 114 -21.56 2.83 20.84
CA LEU A 114 -22.08 2.10 22.00
C LEU A 114 -23.34 1.32 21.65
N GLU A 115 -24.23 1.87 20.81
CA GLU A 115 -25.42 1.15 20.33
C GLU A 115 -25.04 -0.03 19.43
N GLN A 116 -24.04 0.13 18.55
CA GLN A 116 -23.54 -0.97 17.72
C GLN A 116 -22.94 -2.10 18.58
N VAL A 117 -22.08 -1.76 19.55
CA VAL A 117 -21.50 -2.76 20.46
C VAL A 117 -22.58 -3.43 21.31
N SER A 118 -23.56 -2.68 21.80
CA SER A 118 -24.69 -3.22 22.56
C SER A 118 -25.51 -4.22 21.73
N SER A 119 -25.80 -3.89 20.48
CA SER A 119 -26.57 -4.79 19.60
C SER A 119 -25.82 -6.09 19.29
N LEU A 120 -24.50 -6.01 19.10
CA LEU A 120 -23.65 -7.19 18.90
C LEU A 120 -23.63 -8.06 20.15
N LEU A 121 -23.39 -7.48 21.34
CA LEU A 121 -23.40 -8.24 22.59
C LEU A 121 -24.74 -8.94 22.83
N GLN A 122 -25.86 -8.28 22.49
CA GLN A 122 -27.18 -8.86 22.66
C GLN A 122 -27.50 -9.97 21.65
N ALA A 123 -26.96 -9.88 20.42
CA ALA A 123 -27.05 -10.95 19.44
C ALA A 123 -26.26 -12.19 19.87
N TYR A 124 -25.06 -12.00 20.42
CA TYR A 124 -24.22 -13.11 20.92
C TYR A 124 -24.66 -13.64 22.29
N ALA A 125 -25.47 -12.90 23.04
CA ALA A 125 -26.00 -13.34 24.33
C ALA A 125 -27.05 -14.47 24.22
N GLN A 126 -27.68 -14.66 23.06
CA GLN A 126 -28.66 -15.74 22.85
C GLN A 126 -28.03 -17.14 22.99
N ASP A 127 -26.72 -17.25 22.76
CA ASP A 127 -25.97 -18.50 22.92
C ASP A 127 -25.56 -18.80 24.38
N TYR A 128 -25.81 -17.87 25.32
CA TYR A 128 -25.38 -18.02 26.72
C TYR A 128 -26.40 -18.77 27.59
N GLU A 129 -27.68 -18.78 27.23
CA GLU A 129 -28.74 -19.40 28.06
C GLU A 129 -29.01 -20.90 27.75
N GLN A 130 -28.27 -21.54 26.83
CA GLN A 130 -28.55 -22.93 26.43
C GLN A 130 -27.81 -24.04 27.22
N THR A 131 -27.09 -23.72 28.29
CA THR A 131 -26.49 -24.74 29.16
C THR A 131 -26.76 -24.44 30.62
N ASP A 132 -27.82 -25.04 31.17
CA ASP A 132 -27.80 -25.76 32.46
C ASP A 132 -29.24 -26.13 32.88
N GLU A 133 -29.87 -27.07 32.17
CA GLU A 133 -30.96 -27.89 32.74
C GLU A 133 -30.67 -29.37 32.46
N ALA A 134 -29.99 -30.02 33.41
CA ALA A 134 -29.91 -31.47 33.58
C ALA A 134 -29.86 -31.81 35.07
#